data_AF-A0A3A6FPY2-F1
#
_entry.id   AF-A0A3A6FPY2-F1
#
_cell.length_a   1.000
_cell.length_b   1.000
_cell.length_c   1.000
_cell.angle_alpha   90.00
_cell.angle_beta   90.00
_cell.angle_gamma   90.00
#
_symmetry.space_group_name_H-M   'P 1'
#
loop_
_entity.id
_entity.type
_entity.pdbx_description
1 polymer ?
#
loop_
_entity_poly.entity_id
_entity_poly.type
_entity_poly.pdbx_seq_one_letter_code
_entity_poly.pdbx_strand_id
1 'polypeptide(L)'
;MDAKERRRLLRKREVRRQLGLMVAALFVIGLSIYFVSSITSARAEAKEEKAKKEAQIAKEEAKEAAVKVRQKEHKKEAEERKALTKKLQTETENMVSGFAGDWSVYIQEMDYGNEIVLNNEPMYPASLVKLFVMAATYENLDEVMENQTKYYKGEKKAWSETKKLLEEMIEVSDNEAYNELIKVQSSDRSFVKGAAKINEYLKENGYEDTGIHTTLHPAYSKSEKDGKGDNVTTVKDCGKLLEKIYTGNCVSHEKSGDMLHLLLNQENTIKIPQGLPEGTKVANKTGEISEVQHDAAIVYGDSTDFILCIMTKNTNGAEEVYGNIHELTKMVYDTLNP
;
A
#
# COMPACT_ATOMS: atom_id res chain seq x y z
N MET A 1 -64.12 -80.85 -37.68
CA MET A 1 -62.75 -80.55 -37.20
C MET A 1 -62.15 -81.85 -36.69
N ASP A 2 -61.10 -82.36 -37.34
CA ASP A 2 -60.50 -83.68 -37.05
C ASP A 2 -59.85 -83.72 -35.65
N ALA A 3 -59.88 -84.87 -34.98
CA ALA A 3 -59.35 -85.11 -33.64
C ALA A 3 -57.85 -84.78 -33.52
N LYS A 4 -57.09 -84.96 -34.60
CA LYS A 4 -55.67 -84.61 -34.70
C LYS A 4 -55.46 -83.10 -34.67
N GLU A 5 -56.33 -82.34 -35.33
CA GLU A 5 -56.36 -80.88 -35.33
C GLU A 5 -56.72 -80.32 -33.95
N ARG A 6 -57.70 -80.94 -33.26
CA ARG A 6 -58.13 -80.57 -31.91
C ARG A 6 -57.02 -80.76 -30.88
N ARG A 7 -56.29 -81.88 -30.91
CA ARG A 7 -55.09 -82.11 -30.07
C ARG A 7 -53.96 -81.13 -30.39
N ARG A 8 -53.72 -80.81 -31.67
CA ARG A 8 -52.69 -79.83 -32.08
C ARG A 8 -53.03 -78.42 -31.60
N LEU A 9 -54.31 -78.03 -31.63
CA LEU A 9 -54.80 -76.75 -31.10
C LEU A 9 -54.69 -76.67 -29.57
N LEU A 10 -55.06 -77.73 -28.85
CA LEU A 10 -54.90 -77.80 -27.40
C LEU A 10 -53.43 -77.75 -26.99
N ARG A 11 -52.53 -78.48 -27.67
CA ARG A 11 -51.08 -78.43 -27.42
C ARG A 11 -50.50 -77.05 -27.73
N LYS A 12 -50.94 -76.39 -28.82
CA LYS A 12 -50.57 -75.01 -29.13
C LYS A 12 -51.07 -74.01 -28.08
N ARG A 13 -52.29 -74.20 -27.54
CA ARG A 13 -52.82 -73.38 -26.44
C ARG A 13 -52.03 -73.59 -25.15
N GLU A 14 -51.71 -74.83 -24.81
CA GLU A 14 -50.93 -75.18 -23.62
C GLU A 14 -49.51 -74.61 -23.70
N VAL A 15 -48.83 -74.76 -24.84
CA VAL A 15 -47.50 -74.16 -25.09
C VAL A 15 -47.58 -72.64 -25.06
N ARG A 16 -48.60 -72.01 -25.66
CA ARG A 16 -48.78 -70.54 -25.58
C ARG A 16 -49.04 -70.07 -24.14
N ARG A 17 -49.77 -70.84 -23.34
CA ARG A 17 -50.03 -70.55 -21.92
C ARG A 17 -48.76 -70.66 -21.10
N GLN A 18 -47.99 -71.74 -21.26
CA GLN A 18 -46.71 -71.91 -20.57
C GLN A 18 -45.69 -70.85 -21.00
N LEU A 19 -45.61 -70.53 -22.30
CA LEU A 19 -44.76 -69.46 -22.80
C LEU A 19 -45.18 -68.10 -22.23
N GLY A 20 -46.48 -67.82 -22.15
CA GLY A 20 -47.01 -66.60 -21.53
C GLY A 20 -46.67 -66.49 -20.04
N LEU A 21 -46.77 -67.59 -19.29
CA LEU A 21 -46.35 -67.65 -17.87
C LEU A 21 -44.84 -67.45 -17.71
N MET A 22 -44.03 -68.02 -18.60
CA MET A 22 -42.57 -67.88 -18.58
C MET A 22 -42.13 -66.44 -18.89
N VAL A 23 -42.77 -65.80 -19.87
CA VAL A 23 -42.55 -64.39 -20.21
C VAL A 23 -42.99 -63.48 -19.05
N ALA A 24 -44.13 -63.75 -18.42
CA ALA A 24 -44.57 -63.01 -17.24
C ALA A 24 -43.59 -63.15 -16.06
N ALA A 25 -43.07 -64.35 -15.80
CA ALA A 25 -42.08 -64.59 -14.76
C ALA A 25 -40.75 -63.85 -15.04
N LEU A 26 -40.26 -63.89 -16.29
CA LEU A 26 -39.07 -63.14 -16.70
C LEU A 26 -39.26 -61.63 -16.57
N PHE A 27 -40.46 -61.13 -16.88
CA PHE A 27 -40.80 -59.71 -16.73
C PHE A 27 -40.79 -59.28 -15.26
N VAL A 28 -41.37 -60.08 -14.36
CA VAL A 28 -41.36 -59.81 -12.90
C VAL A 28 -39.94 -59.85 -12.33
N ILE A 29 -39.10 -60.80 -12.76
CA ILE A 29 -37.70 -60.88 -12.35
C ILE A 29 -36.91 -59.66 -12.86
N GLY A 30 -37.11 -59.27 -14.12
CA GLY A 30 -36.49 -58.07 -14.70
C GLY A 30 -36.86 -56.79 -13.96
N LEU A 31 -38.15 -56.61 -13.62
CA LEU A 31 -38.62 -55.50 -12.80
C LEU A 31 -38.02 -55.51 -11.40
N SER A 32 -37.90 -56.69 -10.79
CA SER A 32 -37.32 -56.84 -9.45
C SER A 32 -35.83 -56.46 -9.44
N ILE A 33 -35.06 -56.92 -10.44
CA ILE A 33 -33.64 -56.57 -10.59
C ILE A 33 -33.48 -55.07 -10.85
N TYR A 34 -34.30 -54.50 -11.74
CA TYR A 34 -34.29 -53.06 -12.03
C TYR A 34 -34.58 -52.23 -10.78
N PHE A 35 -35.59 -52.62 -10.00
CA PHE A 35 -35.98 -51.92 -8.78
C PHE A 35 -34.88 -51.99 -7.70
N VAL A 36 -34.28 -53.17 -7.50
CA VAL A 36 -33.13 -53.33 -6.59
C VAL A 36 -31.95 -52.49 -7.06
N SER A 37 -31.60 -52.53 -8.34
CA SER A 37 -30.52 -51.73 -8.93
C SER A 37 -30.75 -50.23 -8.76
N SER A 38 -31.97 -49.75 -9.02
CA SER A 38 -32.35 -48.34 -8.86
C SER A 38 -32.23 -47.88 -7.40
N ILE A 39 -32.69 -48.69 -6.44
CA ILE A 39 -32.53 -48.39 -5.00
C ILE A 39 -31.05 -48.38 -4.60
N THR A 40 -30.23 -49.30 -5.10
CA THR A 40 -28.80 -49.31 -4.78
C THR A 40 -28.08 -48.09 -5.35
N SER A 41 -28.40 -47.68 -6.59
CA SER A 41 -27.84 -46.46 -7.19
C SER A 41 -28.25 -45.21 -6.43
N ALA A 42 -29.54 -45.05 -6.10
CA ALA A 42 -30.01 -43.91 -5.33
C ALA A 42 -29.37 -43.83 -3.92
N ARG A 43 -29.15 -44.98 -3.27
CA ARG A 43 -28.42 -45.03 -1.98
C ARG A 43 -26.94 -44.68 -2.13
N ALA A 44 -26.30 -45.07 -3.23
CA ALA A 44 -24.91 -44.72 -3.50
C ALA A 44 -24.76 -43.21 -3.76
N GLU A 45 -25.64 -42.63 -4.58
CA GLU A 45 -25.68 -41.18 -4.83
C GLU A 45 -25.93 -40.38 -3.55
N ALA A 46 -26.91 -40.79 -2.73
CA ALA A 46 -27.18 -40.14 -1.44
C ALA A 46 -25.98 -40.23 -0.46
N LYS A 47 -25.24 -41.35 -0.49
CA LYS A 47 -24.02 -41.52 0.33
C LYS A 47 -22.89 -40.64 -0.17
N GLU A 48 -22.71 -40.52 -1.49
CA GLU A 48 -21.72 -39.64 -2.10
C GLU A 48 -22.03 -38.15 -1.84
N GLU A 49 -23.30 -37.74 -1.97
CA GLU A 49 -23.73 -36.38 -1.67
C GLU A 49 -23.55 -36.02 -0.19
N LYS A 50 -23.87 -36.96 0.71
CA LYS A 50 -23.62 -36.80 2.15
C LYS A 50 -22.12 -36.65 2.43
N ALA A 51 -21.27 -37.50 1.83
CA ALA A 51 -19.81 -37.40 2.00
C ALA A 51 -19.24 -36.08 1.48
N LYS A 52 -19.75 -35.57 0.35
CA LYS A 52 -19.37 -34.24 -0.18
C LYS A 52 -19.76 -33.11 0.76
N LYS A 53 -20.97 -33.15 1.32
CA LYS A 53 -21.45 -32.16 2.31
C LYS A 53 -20.60 -32.19 3.59
N GLU A 54 -20.32 -33.38 4.13
CA GLU A 54 -19.45 -33.54 5.30
C GLU A 54 -18.03 -33.03 5.04
N ALA A 55 -17.46 -33.32 3.86
CA ALA A 55 -16.15 -32.81 3.47
C ALA A 55 -16.11 -31.28 3.32
N GLN A 56 -17.19 -30.67 2.80
CA GLN A 56 -17.31 -29.21 2.70
C GLN A 56 -17.38 -28.57 4.08
N ILE A 57 -18.19 -29.10 4.99
CA ILE A 57 -18.31 -28.63 6.37
C ILE A 57 -16.95 -28.71 7.08
N ALA A 58 -16.26 -29.85 6.98
CA ALA A 58 -14.93 -30.03 7.57
C ALA A 58 -13.90 -29.02 7.00
N LYS A 59 -13.99 -28.69 5.71
CA LYS A 59 -13.11 -27.69 5.07
C LYS A 59 -13.41 -26.26 5.58
N GLU A 60 -14.68 -25.92 5.76
CA GLU A 60 -15.09 -24.62 6.31
C GLU A 60 -14.68 -24.49 7.79
N GLU A 61 -14.89 -25.53 8.60
CA GLU A 61 -14.45 -25.58 10.00
C GLU A 61 -12.92 -25.47 10.13
N ALA A 62 -12.16 -26.16 9.26
CA ALA A 62 -10.71 -26.05 9.22
C ALA A 62 -10.23 -24.64 8.83
N LYS A 63 -10.91 -23.99 7.88
CA LYS A 63 -10.61 -22.60 7.49
C LYS A 63 -10.90 -21.64 8.64
N GLU A 64 -12.04 -21.79 9.32
CA GLU A 64 -12.39 -20.97 10.47
C GLU A 64 -11.41 -21.17 11.64
N ALA A 65 -11.01 -22.41 11.91
CA ALA A 65 -9.99 -22.72 12.91
C ALA A 65 -8.65 -22.07 12.56
N ALA A 66 -8.20 -22.16 11.31
CA ALA A 66 -6.97 -21.52 10.85
C ALA A 66 -7.01 -19.98 10.98
N VAL A 67 -8.15 -19.35 10.65
CA VAL A 67 -8.36 -17.92 10.87
C VAL A 67 -8.25 -17.56 12.35
N LYS A 68 -8.89 -18.35 13.23
CA LYS A 68 -8.82 -18.12 14.69
C LYS A 68 -7.40 -18.28 15.25
N VAL A 69 -6.63 -19.23 14.74
CA VAL A 69 -5.21 -19.41 15.12
C VAL A 69 -4.41 -18.19 14.69
N ARG A 70 -4.50 -17.80 13.40
CA ARG A 70 -3.79 -16.63 12.87
C ARG A 70 -4.16 -15.33 13.60
N GLN A 71 -5.43 -15.15 13.95
CA GLN A 71 -5.89 -13.99 14.73
C GLN A 71 -5.30 -13.97 16.14
N LYS A 72 -5.16 -15.14 16.80
CA LYS A 72 -4.52 -15.23 18.11
C LYS A 72 -3.02 -14.96 18.04
N GLU A 73 -2.34 -15.51 17.03
CA GLU A 73 -0.92 -15.26 16.77
C GLU A 73 -0.66 -13.78 16.50
N HIS A 74 -1.39 -13.18 15.56
CA HIS A 74 -1.29 -11.75 15.25
C HIS A 74 -1.59 -10.87 16.47
N LYS A 75 -2.56 -11.24 17.32
CA LYS A 75 -2.83 -10.49 18.56
C LYS A 75 -1.67 -10.59 19.56
N LYS A 76 -1.04 -11.77 19.67
CA LYS A 76 0.13 -11.95 20.53
C LYS A 76 1.30 -11.13 20.03
N GLU A 77 1.59 -11.21 18.73
CA GLU A 77 2.64 -10.44 18.07
C GLU A 77 2.39 -8.94 18.22
N ALA A 78 1.15 -8.46 18.01
CA ALA A 78 0.82 -7.04 18.21
C ALA A 78 1.13 -6.53 19.63
N GLU A 79 0.92 -7.33 20.67
CA GLU A 79 1.28 -6.94 22.04
C GLU A 79 2.81 -6.95 22.27
N GLU A 80 3.53 -7.89 21.67
CA GLU A 80 5.00 -7.91 21.67
C GLU A 80 5.58 -6.69 20.93
N ARG A 81 5.01 -6.35 19.76
CA ARG A 81 5.41 -5.17 18.98
C ARG A 81 5.11 -3.87 19.72
N LYS A 82 3.99 -3.74 20.43
CA LYS A 82 3.74 -2.58 21.32
C LYS A 82 4.79 -2.43 22.42
N ALA A 83 5.25 -3.54 23.01
CA ALA A 83 6.32 -3.50 24.01
C ALA A 83 7.65 -3.07 23.37
N LEU A 84 7.94 -3.57 22.17
CA LEU A 84 9.09 -3.15 21.36
C LEU A 84 9.04 -1.65 21.02
N THR A 85 7.87 -1.12 20.60
CA THR A 85 7.69 0.31 20.31
C THR A 85 7.99 1.18 21.53
N LYS A 86 7.58 0.78 22.73
CA LYS A 86 7.91 1.53 23.97
C LYS A 86 9.41 1.56 24.24
N LYS A 87 10.08 0.43 24.02
CA LYS A 87 11.54 0.33 24.14
C LYS A 87 12.22 1.25 23.11
N LEU A 88 11.81 1.14 21.84
CA LEU A 88 12.31 1.95 20.74
C LEU A 88 12.12 3.45 21.01
N GLN A 89 10.95 3.85 21.52
CA GLN A 89 10.69 5.24 21.90
C GLN A 89 11.70 5.72 22.95
N THR A 90 11.90 4.93 24.01
CA THR A 90 12.85 5.29 25.08
C THR A 90 14.29 5.40 24.55
N GLU A 91 14.72 4.46 23.68
CA GLU A 91 16.04 4.49 23.07
C GLU A 91 16.21 5.69 22.13
N THR A 92 15.19 6.00 21.34
CA THR A 92 15.15 7.17 20.44
C THR A 92 15.26 8.48 21.24
N GLU A 93 14.46 8.63 22.30
CA GLU A 93 14.50 9.79 23.20
C GLU A 93 15.89 9.98 23.83
N ASN A 94 16.50 8.89 24.32
CA ASN A 94 17.84 8.92 24.90
C ASN A 94 18.91 9.34 23.89
N MET A 95 18.92 8.76 22.69
CA MET A 95 19.88 9.11 21.64
C MET A 95 19.73 10.58 21.22
N VAL A 96 18.51 10.99 20.91
CA VAL A 96 18.19 12.36 20.49
C VAL A 96 18.59 13.38 21.56
N SER A 97 18.37 13.09 22.84
CA SER A 97 18.75 14.00 23.94
C SER A 97 20.27 14.22 24.06
N GLY A 98 21.08 13.32 23.52
CA GLY A 98 22.54 13.41 23.49
C GLY A 98 23.10 14.13 22.26
N PHE A 99 22.28 14.34 21.22
CA PHE A 99 22.71 15.00 19.99
C PHE A 99 22.69 16.52 20.14
N ALA A 100 23.61 17.20 19.45
CA ALA A 100 23.57 18.65 19.36
C ALA A 100 22.41 19.12 18.47
N GLY A 101 21.75 20.21 18.90
CA GLY A 101 20.61 20.82 18.21
C GLY A 101 19.26 20.23 18.59
N ASP A 102 18.21 20.71 17.93
CA ASP A 102 16.85 20.24 18.14
C ASP A 102 16.50 19.21 17.07
N TRP A 103 15.97 18.07 17.49
CA TRP A 103 15.62 16.95 16.61
C TRP A 103 14.16 16.58 16.79
N SER A 104 13.45 16.51 15.67
CA SER A 104 12.13 15.92 15.55
C SER A 104 12.26 14.57 14.87
N VAL A 105 11.59 13.55 15.40
CA VAL A 105 11.65 12.19 14.86
C VAL A 105 10.25 11.61 14.79
N TYR A 106 9.93 11.01 13.65
CA TYR A 106 8.73 10.20 13.45
C TYR A 106 9.17 8.80 13.04
N ILE A 107 8.63 7.78 13.71
CA ILE A 107 8.84 6.37 13.35
C ILE A 107 7.46 5.72 13.28
N GLN A 108 7.19 5.00 12.20
CA GLN A 108 6.00 4.16 12.08
C GLN A 108 6.37 2.78 11.57
N GLU A 109 6.04 1.75 12.36
CA GLU A 109 6.07 0.37 11.91
C GLU A 109 4.82 0.07 11.06
N MET A 110 5.01 -0.48 9.87
CA MET A 110 3.91 -0.62 8.92
C MET A 110 2.98 -1.81 9.19
N ASP A 111 3.50 -2.96 9.66
CA ASP A 111 2.69 -4.17 9.81
C ASP A 111 1.62 -4.04 10.91
N TYR A 112 1.93 -3.28 11.97
CA TYR A 112 1.07 -3.12 13.14
C TYR A 112 0.59 -1.68 13.37
N GLY A 113 1.10 -0.72 12.59
CA GLY A 113 0.74 0.69 12.68
C GLY A 113 1.19 1.37 13.97
N ASN A 114 2.22 0.84 14.64
CA ASN A 114 2.75 1.45 15.86
C ASN A 114 3.56 2.70 15.50
N GLU A 115 3.20 3.84 16.10
CA GLU A 115 3.79 5.16 15.82
C GLU A 115 4.55 5.71 17.03
N ILE A 116 5.68 6.35 16.78
CA ILE A 116 6.46 7.16 17.72
C ILE A 116 6.62 8.54 17.10
N VAL A 117 6.30 9.58 17.87
CA VAL A 117 6.49 10.98 17.45
C VAL A 117 7.19 11.73 18.56
N LEU A 118 8.40 12.21 18.28
CA LEU A 118 9.21 13.02 19.20
C LEU A 118 9.35 14.44 18.67
N ASN A 119 9.14 15.42 19.55
CA ASN A 119 9.35 16.85 19.30
C ASN A 119 8.74 17.33 17.97
N ASN A 120 7.47 17.03 17.69
CA ASN A 120 6.79 17.36 16.42
C ASN A 120 6.56 18.88 16.23
N GLU A 121 7.63 19.63 16.15
CA GLU A 121 7.64 21.08 16.02
C GLU A 121 7.63 21.47 14.53
N PRO A 122 6.81 22.46 14.13
CA PRO A 122 6.89 23.03 12.79
C PRO A 122 8.27 23.64 12.53
N MET A 123 8.88 23.30 11.39
CA MET A 123 10.19 23.83 10.98
C MET A 123 10.23 24.15 9.50
N TYR A 124 11.21 24.97 9.10
CA TYR A 124 11.53 25.16 7.69
C TYR A 124 11.90 23.80 7.05
N PRO A 125 11.20 23.36 5.99
CA PRO A 125 11.29 21.99 5.49
C PRO A 125 12.48 21.75 4.56
N ALA A 126 13.16 22.80 4.12
CA ALA A 126 14.05 22.74 2.96
C ALA A 126 13.37 21.94 1.83
N SER A 127 14.04 20.96 1.23
CA SER A 127 13.48 20.13 0.15
C SER A 127 12.43 19.10 0.56
N LEU A 128 12.12 18.88 1.86
CA LEU A 128 11.01 17.98 2.25
C LEU A 128 9.65 18.48 1.75
N VAL A 129 9.49 19.80 1.56
CA VAL A 129 8.26 20.40 1.01
C VAL A 129 7.89 19.84 -0.37
N LYS A 130 8.88 19.31 -1.11
CA LYS A 130 8.68 18.74 -2.44
C LYS A 130 7.83 17.46 -2.41
N LEU A 131 7.81 16.72 -1.28
CA LEU A 131 6.90 15.59 -1.08
C LEU A 131 5.44 16.03 -1.27
N PHE A 132 5.09 17.15 -0.65
CA PHE A 132 3.74 17.68 -0.65
C PHE A 132 3.35 18.28 -2.00
N VAL A 133 4.29 18.93 -2.70
CA VAL A 133 4.05 19.40 -4.08
C VAL A 133 3.86 18.24 -5.04
N MET A 134 4.63 17.16 -4.90
CA MET A 134 4.44 15.95 -5.70
C MET A 134 3.02 15.38 -5.48
N ALA A 135 2.63 15.17 -4.22
CA ALA A 135 1.31 14.62 -3.90
C ALA A 135 0.17 15.50 -4.43
N ALA A 136 0.24 16.82 -4.22
CA ALA A 136 -0.75 17.76 -4.73
C ALA A 136 -0.76 17.88 -6.27
N THR A 137 0.38 17.65 -6.93
CA THR A 137 0.45 17.60 -8.40
C THR A 137 -0.30 16.38 -8.95
N TYR A 138 -0.17 15.23 -8.28
CA TYR A 138 -0.94 14.05 -8.66
C TYR A 138 -2.43 14.17 -8.32
N GLU A 139 -2.79 14.81 -7.20
CA GLU A 139 -4.18 15.10 -6.87
C GLU A 139 -4.82 15.99 -7.94
N ASN A 140 -4.13 17.07 -8.32
CA ASN A 140 -4.64 18.05 -9.27
C ASN A 140 -4.26 17.74 -10.72
N LEU A 141 -3.91 16.49 -11.03
CA LEU A 141 -3.24 16.13 -12.29
C LEU A 141 -4.05 16.53 -13.52
N ASP A 142 -5.36 16.35 -13.50
CA ASP A 142 -6.24 16.73 -14.61
C ASP A 142 -6.14 18.23 -14.94
N GLU A 143 -6.19 19.09 -13.92
CA GLU A 143 -6.08 20.55 -14.11
C GLU A 143 -4.65 20.97 -14.48
N VAL A 144 -3.64 20.36 -13.86
CA VAL A 144 -2.22 20.56 -14.23
C VAL A 144 -2.03 20.23 -15.71
N MET A 145 -2.61 19.12 -16.18
CA MET A 145 -2.50 18.68 -17.56
C MET A 145 -3.29 19.55 -18.54
N GLU A 146 -4.45 20.09 -18.14
CA GLU A 146 -5.16 21.10 -18.91
C GLU A 146 -4.29 22.36 -19.11
N ASN A 147 -3.73 22.88 -18.01
CA ASN A 147 -2.88 24.08 -18.03
C ASN A 147 -1.62 23.88 -18.88
N GLN A 148 -0.94 22.74 -18.73
CA GLN A 148 0.25 22.40 -19.51
C GLN A 148 -0.08 22.19 -20.99
N THR A 149 -1.19 21.52 -21.31
CA THR A 149 -1.62 21.29 -22.70
C THR A 149 -1.88 22.60 -23.40
N LYS A 150 -2.53 23.56 -22.73
CA LYS A 150 -2.74 24.91 -23.24
C LYS A 150 -1.42 25.66 -23.44
N TYR A 151 -0.50 25.56 -22.49
CA TYR A 151 0.80 26.24 -22.55
C TYR A 151 1.68 25.71 -23.69
N TYR A 152 1.84 24.39 -23.77
CA TYR A 152 2.67 23.73 -24.78
C TYR A 152 1.98 23.52 -26.13
N LYS A 153 0.67 23.79 -26.22
CA LYS A 153 -0.17 23.56 -27.40
C LYS A 153 -0.10 22.09 -27.86
N GLY A 154 -0.07 21.16 -26.91
CA GLY A 154 0.00 19.73 -27.21
C GLY A 154 0.11 18.84 -25.96
N GLU A 155 -0.80 17.87 -25.86
CA GLU A 155 -0.94 16.97 -24.71
C GLU A 155 0.29 16.08 -24.49
N LYS A 156 0.85 15.49 -25.56
CA LYS A 156 2.06 14.65 -25.45
C LYS A 156 3.24 15.41 -24.84
N LYS A 157 3.43 16.68 -25.25
CA LYS A 157 4.50 17.52 -24.71
C LYS A 157 4.20 17.90 -23.26
N ALA A 158 2.96 18.29 -22.96
CA ALA A 158 2.52 18.56 -21.60
C ALA A 158 2.86 17.41 -20.63
N TRP A 159 2.54 16.17 -21.00
CA TRP A 159 2.83 15.00 -20.17
C TRP A 159 4.33 14.79 -19.98
N SER A 160 5.10 14.88 -21.07
CA SER A 160 6.56 14.71 -21.03
C SER A 160 7.22 15.74 -20.12
N GLU A 161 6.78 17.00 -20.17
CA GLU A 161 7.36 18.08 -19.37
C GLU A 161 6.93 18.00 -17.90
N THR A 162 5.66 17.66 -17.61
CA THR A 162 5.21 17.44 -16.22
C THR A 162 5.94 16.26 -15.58
N LYS A 163 6.09 15.14 -16.29
CA LYS A 163 6.84 13.98 -15.82
C LYS A 163 8.29 14.36 -15.51
N LYS A 164 8.94 15.07 -16.42
CA LYS A 164 10.29 15.57 -16.23
C LYS A 164 10.42 16.46 -14.99
N LEU A 165 9.48 17.38 -14.77
CA LEU A 165 9.50 18.24 -13.58
C LEU A 165 9.33 17.43 -12.28
N LEU A 166 8.49 16.38 -12.28
CA LEU A 166 8.34 15.49 -11.12
C LEU A 166 9.62 14.70 -10.83
N GLU A 167 10.25 14.15 -11.88
CA GLU A 167 11.55 13.47 -11.80
C GLU A 167 12.63 14.41 -11.27
N GLU A 168 12.81 15.59 -11.88
CA GLU A 168 13.81 16.56 -11.46
C GLU A 168 13.58 17.04 -10.01
N MET A 169 12.33 17.30 -9.63
CA MET A 169 11.99 17.77 -8.28
C MET A 169 12.27 16.71 -7.21
N ILE A 170 12.00 15.43 -7.47
CA ILE A 170 12.11 14.38 -6.45
C ILE A 170 13.46 13.68 -6.49
N GLU A 171 13.92 13.26 -7.67
CA GLU A 171 15.09 12.41 -7.82
C GLU A 171 16.40 13.17 -7.55
N VAL A 172 16.51 14.40 -8.07
CA VAL A 172 17.71 15.27 -7.93
C VAL A 172 17.46 16.55 -7.14
N SER A 173 16.26 16.69 -6.58
CA SER A 173 15.87 17.81 -5.73
C SER A 173 15.93 19.19 -6.38
N ASP A 174 15.56 19.31 -7.64
CA ASP A 174 15.59 20.59 -8.36
C ASP A 174 14.57 21.61 -7.81
N ASN A 175 15.04 22.84 -7.58
CA ASN A 175 14.23 23.93 -7.02
C ASN A 175 13.38 24.65 -8.08
N GLU A 176 13.85 24.70 -9.34
CA GLU A 176 13.06 25.28 -10.43
C GLU A 176 11.85 24.39 -10.72
N ALA A 177 12.03 23.08 -10.73
CA ALA A 177 10.97 22.11 -10.93
C ALA A 177 9.88 22.23 -9.87
N TYR A 178 10.27 22.42 -8.61
CA TYR A 178 9.35 22.76 -7.53
C TYR A 178 8.56 24.04 -7.83
N ASN A 179 9.24 25.13 -8.20
CA ASN A 179 8.58 26.40 -8.48
C ASN A 179 7.62 26.31 -9.68
N GLU A 180 8.01 25.62 -10.75
CA GLU A 180 7.19 25.43 -11.95
C GLU A 180 5.99 24.52 -11.72
N LEU A 181 6.15 23.43 -10.94
CA LEU A 181 5.05 22.56 -10.54
C LEU A 181 4.03 23.27 -9.64
N ILE A 182 4.45 24.26 -8.86
CA ILE A 182 3.51 25.11 -8.13
C ILE A 182 2.79 26.05 -9.08
N LYS A 183 3.51 26.79 -9.94
CA LYS A 183 2.89 27.74 -10.87
C LYS A 183 1.84 27.09 -11.76
N VAL A 184 2.13 25.91 -12.29
CA VAL A 184 1.26 25.21 -13.26
C VAL A 184 -0.07 24.74 -12.68
N GLN A 185 -0.20 24.71 -11.35
CA GLN A 185 -1.49 24.52 -10.66
C GLN A 185 -2.49 25.64 -11.02
N SER A 186 -2.03 26.77 -11.57
CA SER A 186 -2.87 27.87 -12.02
C SER A 186 -2.72 28.13 -13.53
N SER A 187 -3.83 28.48 -14.17
CA SER A 187 -3.88 28.68 -15.63
C SER A 187 -3.10 29.90 -16.14
N ASP A 188 -2.82 30.87 -15.26
CA ASP A 188 -1.95 32.02 -15.51
C ASP A 188 -0.51 31.82 -15.02
N ARG A 189 -0.18 30.60 -14.55
CA ARG A 189 1.15 30.21 -14.05
C ARG A 189 1.65 31.11 -12.90
N SER A 190 0.74 31.52 -12.02
CA SER A 190 1.05 32.28 -10.81
C SER A 190 1.50 31.35 -9.67
N PHE A 191 2.67 31.64 -9.08
CA PHE A 191 3.14 30.90 -7.91
C PHE A 191 2.16 31.01 -6.74
N VAL A 192 1.73 32.23 -6.39
CA VAL A 192 0.85 32.47 -5.24
C VAL A 192 -0.50 31.75 -5.38
N LYS A 193 -1.10 31.76 -6.58
CA LYS A 193 -2.37 31.04 -6.81
C LYS A 193 -2.18 29.53 -6.79
N GLY A 194 -1.06 29.04 -7.34
CA GLY A 194 -0.73 27.63 -7.29
C GLY A 194 -0.48 27.13 -5.87
N ALA A 195 0.29 27.89 -5.09
CA ALA A 195 0.53 27.62 -3.68
C ALA A 195 -0.78 27.61 -2.87
N ALA A 196 -1.71 28.52 -3.16
CA ALA A 196 -3.02 28.54 -2.51
C ALA A 196 -3.80 27.24 -2.72
N LYS A 197 -3.81 26.70 -3.95
CA LYS A 197 -4.45 25.40 -4.26
C LYS A 197 -3.78 24.23 -3.57
N ILE A 198 -2.44 24.22 -3.51
CA ILE A 198 -1.73 23.15 -2.80
C ILE A 198 -2.03 23.24 -1.30
N ASN A 199 -2.05 24.43 -0.70
CA ASN A 199 -2.42 24.56 0.71
C ASN A 199 -3.88 24.15 1.01
N GLU A 200 -4.80 24.30 0.04
CA GLU A 200 -6.16 23.75 0.15
C GLU A 200 -6.12 22.23 0.20
N TYR A 201 -5.42 21.58 -0.74
CA TYR A 201 -5.15 20.14 -0.69
C TYR A 201 -4.55 19.70 0.65
N LEU A 202 -3.58 20.47 1.17
CA LEU A 202 -2.90 20.14 2.43
C LEU A 202 -3.88 20.09 3.60
N LYS A 203 -4.73 21.10 3.69
CA LYS A 203 -5.76 21.21 4.71
C LYS A 203 -6.80 20.09 4.58
N GLU A 204 -7.29 19.84 3.38
CA GLU A 204 -8.30 18.80 3.12
C GLU A 204 -7.81 17.39 3.45
N ASN A 205 -6.49 17.17 3.33
CA ASN A 205 -5.86 15.88 3.57
C ASN A 205 -5.26 15.71 4.99
N GLY A 206 -5.44 16.70 5.87
CA GLY A 206 -5.05 16.63 7.29
C GLY A 206 -3.55 16.86 7.55
N TYR A 207 -2.87 17.59 6.66
CA TYR A 207 -1.49 18.06 6.84
C TYR A 207 -1.49 19.48 7.44
N GLU A 208 -2.07 19.60 8.64
CA GLU A 208 -2.41 20.88 9.26
C GLU A 208 -1.20 21.73 9.66
N ASP A 209 -0.03 21.11 9.83
CA ASP A 209 1.22 21.77 10.24
C ASP A 209 2.19 21.96 9.05
N THR A 210 1.68 21.80 7.82
CA THR A 210 2.44 21.96 6.59
C THR A 210 1.88 23.09 5.75
N GLY A 211 2.78 23.95 5.23
CA GLY A 211 2.41 25.12 4.46
C GLY A 211 3.43 25.46 3.38
N ILE A 212 2.91 25.85 2.21
CA ILE A 212 3.70 26.30 1.05
C ILE A 212 3.46 27.79 0.83
N HIS A 213 4.49 28.60 1.06
CA HIS A 213 4.39 30.05 1.11
C HIS A 213 5.45 30.76 0.27
N THR A 214 6.58 30.11 -0.04
CA THR A 214 7.73 30.74 -0.73
C THR A 214 8.30 29.86 -1.83
N THR A 215 8.82 30.49 -2.88
CA THR A 215 9.64 29.81 -3.90
C THR A 215 10.95 29.30 -3.30
N LEU A 216 11.52 28.24 -3.88
CA LEU A 216 12.84 27.74 -3.51
C LEU A 216 13.93 28.29 -4.42
N HIS A 217 15.14 28.46 -3.87
CA HIS A 217 16.32 28.99 -4.56
C HIS A 217 17.59 28.23 -4.17
N PRO A 218 18.62 28.15 -5.05
CA PRO A 218 18.75 28.82 -6.36
C PRO A 218 17.78 28.26 -7.41
N ALA A 219 17.25 29.13 -8.27
CA ALA A 219 16.28 28.80 -9.33
C ALA A 219 16.23 29.93 -10.39
N TYR A 220 15.69 29.68 -11.58
CA TYR A 220 15.48 30.70 -12.62
C TYR A 220 14.25 31.57 -12.35
N SER A 221 13.26 30.96 -11.70
CA SER A 221 12.08 31.61 -11.16
C SER A 221 12.45 32.79 -10.26
N LYS A 222 11.65 33.85 -10.33
CA LYS A 222 11.77 34.98 -9.41
C LYS A 222 11.41 34.54 -8.00
N SER A 223 12.00 35.19 -7.00
CA SER A 223 11.58 35.00 -5.62
C SER A 223 10.17 35.56 -5.41
N GLU A 224 9.24 34.68 -5.03
CA GLU A 224 7.85 35.00 -4.76
C GLU A 224 7.43 34.45 -3.40
N LYS A 225 6.49 35.15 -2.74
CA LYS A 225 5.89 34.71 -1.48
C LYS A 225 4.44 35.15 -1.37
N ASP A 226 3.61 34.36 -0.69
CA ASP A 226 2.18 34.65 -0.49
C ASP A 226 1.88 35.59 0.69
N GLY A 227 2.91 35.94 1.47
CA GLY A 227 2.81 36.82 2.64
C GLY A 227 2.38 36.14 3.94
N LYS A 228 2.28 34.80 3.98
CA LYS A 228 1.87 34.03 5.17
C LYS A 228 3.03 33.44 5.97
N GLY A 229 4.26 33.62 5.52
CA GLY A 229 5.47 33.16 6.22
C GLY A 229 6.42 32.44 5.26
N ASP A 230 7.31 31.64 5.84
CA ASP A 230 8.16 30.70 5.12
C ASP A 230 7.45 29.35 4.95
N ASN A 231 7.92 28.52 4.01
CA ASN A 231 7.50 27.12 3.94
C ASN A 231 7.71 26.43 5.30
N VAL A 232 6.79 25.56 5.69
CA VAL A 232 6.81 24.86 6.98
C VAL A 232 6.30 23.43 6.83
N THR A 233 6.82 22.49 7.62
CA THR A 233 6.26 21.15 7.79
C THR A 233 6.62 20.56 9.16
N THR A 234 6.12 19.37 9.45
CA THR A 234 6.47 18.56 10.61
C THR A 234 6.82 17.13 10.21
N VAL A 235 7.54 16.41 11.07
CA VAL A 235 7.84 14.99 10.88
C VAL A 235 6.57 14.13 10.83
N LYS A 236 5.53 14.50 11.58
CA LYS A 236 4.23 13.81 11.57
C LYS A 236 3.51 13.95 10.23
N ASP A 237 3.47 15.14 9.65
CA ASP A 237 2.83 15.32 8.34
C ASP A 237 3.62 14.64 7.22
N CYS A 238 4.96 14.67 7.29
CA CYS A 238 5.80 13.88 6.39
C CYS A 238 5.50 12.38 6.51
N GLY A 239 5.41 11.88 7.75
CA GLY A 239 5.08 10.49 8.06
C GLY A 239 3.73 10.05 7.49
N LYS A 240 2.67 10.81 7.75
CA LYS A 240 1.32 10.57 7.20
C LYS A 240 1.31 10.52 5.67
N LEU A 241 2.05 11.41 5.00
CA LEU A 241 2.10 11.42 3.54
C LEU A 241 2.79 10.16 3.02
N LEU A 242 3.93 9.79 3.61
CA LEU A 242 4.65 8.56 3.25
C LEU A 242 3.82 7.30 3.54
N GLU A 243 3.04 7.29 4.61
CA GLU A 243 2.10 6.19 4.93
C GLU A 243 1.04 6.05 3.83
N LYS A 244 0.42 7.16 3.41
CA LYS A 244 -0.56 7.13 2.32
C LYS A 244 0.06 6.64 1.01
N ILE A 245 1.29 7.06 0.70
CA ILE A 245 2.02 6.59 -0.49
C ILE A 245 2.31 5.08 -0.37
N TYR A 246 2.87 4.63 0.75
CA TYR A 246 3.20 3.23 1.00
C TYR A 246 1.98 2.31 0.90
N THR A 247 0.86 2.72 1.50
CA THR A 247 -0.37 1.91 1.53
C THR A 247 -1.19 1.98 0.23
N GLY A 248 -0.76 2.78 -0.76
CA GLY A 248 -1.48 2.94 -2.03
C GLY A 248 -2.72 3.82 -1.94
N ASN A 249 -2.83 4.64 -0.90
CA ASN A 249 -4.00 5.47 -0.59
C ASN A 249 -3.73 6.98 -0.81
N CYS A 250 -2.59 7.35 -1.36
CA CYS A 250 -2.33 8.72 -1.80
C CYS A 250 -2.90 8.94 -3.20
N VAL A 251 -4.00 9.70 -3.31
CA VAL A 251 -4.77 9.95 -4.54
C VAL A 251 -5.44 8.69 -5.12
N SER A 252 -4.64 7.70 -5.52
CA SER A 252 -5.05 6.36 -5.94
C SER A 252 -3.88 5.38 -5.84
N HIS A 253 -4.15 4.08 -5.95
CA HIS A 253 -3.10 3.05 -5.94
C HIS A 253 -2.05 3.26 -7.04
N GLU A 254 -2.49 3.60 -8.26
CA GLU A 254 -1.59 3.87 -9.39
C GLU A 254 -0.69 5.09 -9.09
N LYS A 255 -1.28 6.21 -8.65
CA LYS A 255 -0.52 7.44 -8.40
C LYS A 255 0.40 7.33 -7.19
N SER A 256 0.00 6.57 -6.17
CA SER A 256 0.88 6.19 -5.08
C SER A 256 2.08 5.38 -5.58
N GLY A 257 1.86 4.44 -6.51
CA GLY A 257 2.94 3.70 -7.16
C GLY A 257 3.90 4.60 -7.95
N ASP A 258 3.37 5.57 -8.69
CA ASP A 258 4.17 6.56 -9.42
C ASP A 258 5.02 7.42 -8.45
N MET A 259 4.43 7.89 -7.34
CA MET A 259 5.13 8.66 -6.30
C MET A 259 6.23 7.83 -5.62
N LEU A 260 5.92 6.57 -5.30
CA LEU A 260 6.89 5.66 -4.71
C LEU A 260 8.07 5.39 -5.66
N HIS A 261 7.81 5.26 -6.96
CA HIS A 261 8.87 5.08 -7.95
C HIS A 261 9.85 6.26 -7.96
N LEU A 262 9.36 7.49 -7.92
CA LEU A 262 10.19 8.70 -7.86
C LEU A 262 11.06 8.72 -6.58
N LEU A 263 10.47 8.39 -5.43
CA LEU A 263 11.20 8.36 -4.15
C LEU A 263 12.27 7.26 -4.10
N LEU A 264 12.03 6.12 -4.76
CA LEU A 264 13.00 5.03 -4.89
C LEU A 264 14.17 5.38 -5.80
N ASN A 265 13.98 6.32 -6.73
CA ASN A 265 15.02 6.77 -7.67
C ASN A 265 15.78 8.00 -7.14
N GLN A 266 15.53 8.46 -5.91
CA GLN A 266 16.26 9.61 -5.38
C GLN A 266 17.77 9.34 -5.33
N GLU A 267 18.56 10.26 -5.90
CA GLU A 267 20.01 10.13 -5.99
C GLU A 267 20.71 10.46 -4.67
N ASN A 268 20.17 11.41 -3.90
CA ASN A 268 20.74 11.77 -2.60
C ASN A 268 20.35 10.77 -1.50
N THR A 269 21.28 9.86 -1.22
CA THR A 269 21.13 8.77 -0.25
C THR A 269 22.03 8.92 0.98
N ILE A 270 22.64 10.10 1.19
CA ILE A 270 23.70 10.29 2.20
C ILE A 270 23.23 10.21 3.65
N LYS A 271 21.93 10.31 3.91
CA LYS A 271 21.34 10.39 5.27
C LYS A 271 20.79 9.04 5.71
N ILE A 272 19.46 8.86 5.82
CA ILE A 272 18.85 7.62 6.31
C ILE A 272 19.39 6.39 5.55
N PRO A 273 19.49 6.38 4.20
CA PRO A 273 19.94 5.18 3.49
C PRO A 273 21.34 4.69 3.89
N GLN A 274 22.27 5.57 4.23
CA GLN A 274 23.64 5.19 4.64
C GLN A 274 23.72 4.65 6.08
N GLY A 275 22.69 4.87 6.90
CA GLY A 275 22.60 4.25 8.23
C GLY A 275 22.08 2.82 8.24
N LEU A 276 21.70 2.28 7.06
CA LEU A 276 21.06 0.97 6.92
C LEU A 276 22.05 -0.10 6.44
N PRO A 277 21.72 -1.39 6.61
CA PRO A 277 22.48 -2.46 5.97
C PRO A 277 22.61 -2.27 4.47
N GLU A 278 23.73 -2.73 3.91
CA GLU A 278 23.97 -2.65 2.47
C GLU A 278 22.88 -3.41 1.70
N GLY A 279 22.32 -2.75 0.68
CA GLY A 279 21.27 -3.33 -0.16
C GLY A 279 19.85 -3.18 0.38
N THR A 280 19.65 -2.60 1.57
CA THR A 280 18.32 -2.23 2.05
C THR A 280 17.67 -1.28 1.05
N LYS A 281 16.46 -1.62 0.60
CA LYS A 281 15.69 -0.77 -0.32
C LYS A 281 15.09 0.38 0.47
N VAL A 282 15.23 1.60 -0.04
CA VAL A 282 14.76 2.82 0.62
C VAL A 282 14.16 3.76 -0.41
N ALA A 283 12.97 4.29 -0.12
CA ALA A 283 12.38 5.40 -0.86
C ALA A 283 12.46 6.64 0.03
N ASN A 284 13.32 7.61 -0.29
CA ASN A 284 13.53 8.76 0.59
C ASN A 284 13.40 10.11 -0.11
N LYS A 285 13.31 11.16 0.70
CA LYS A 285 13.48 12.55 0.29
C LYS A 285 14.32 13.31 1.32
N THR A 286 15.43 13.87 0.89
CA THR A 286 16.25 14.76 1.75
C THR A 286 15.73 16.20 1.76
N GLY A 287 16.06 16.95 2.81
CA GLY A 287 15.98 18.40 2.85
C GLY A 287 17.18 19.01 3.57
N GLU A 288 17.83 19.99 2.98
CA GLU A 288 19.00 20.63 3.60
C GLU A 288 19.17 22.10 3.19
N ILE A 289 19.57 22.91 4.16
CA ILE A 289 20.30 24.17 3.99
C ILE A 289 21.42 24.20 5.04
N SER A 290 22.14 25.31 5.19
CA SER A 290 23.23 25.43 6.18
C SER A 290 22.77 25.13 7.62
N GLU A 291 21.54 25.48 7.97
CA GLU A 291 21.01 25.48 9.34
C GLU A 291 20.21 24.22 9.70
N VAL A 292 19.80 23.44 8.70
CA VAL A 292 18.90 22.29 8.89
C VAL A 292 19.31 21.11 8.04
N GLN A 293 19.16 19.91 8.58
CA GLN A 293 19.39 18.65 7.89
C GLN A 293 18.24 17.69 8.18
N HIS A 294 17.52 17.34 7.13
CA HIS A 294 16.31 16.54 7.19
C HIS A 294 16.38 15.36 6.22
N ASP A 295 15.67 14.29 6.53
CA ASP A 295 15.39 13.19 5.62
C ASP A 295 14.10 12.50 6.04
N ALA A 296 13.33 12.03 5.07
CA ALA A 296 12.10 11.29 5.29
C ALA A 296 12.07 10.07 4.36
N ALA A 297 11.88 8.89 4.92
CA ALA A 297 12.08 7.64 4.19
C ALA A 297 11.03 6.57 4.53
N ILE A 298 10.67 5.81 3.51
CA ILE A 298 10.07 4.47 3.62
C ILE A 298 11.24 3.47 3.51
N VAL A 299 11.44 2.67 4.54
CA VAL A 299 12.50 1.66 4.61
C VAL A 299 11.88 0.28 4.52
N TYR A 300 12.38 -0.52 3.58
CA TYR A 300 11.95 -1.91 3.38
C TYR A 300 12.86 -2.84 4.18
N GLY A 301 12.38 -3.30 5.33
CA GLY A 301 13.16 -4.08 6.30
C GLY A 301 13.03 -5.59 6.11
N ASP A 302 13.91 -6.35 6.76
CA ASP A 302 13.90 -7.82 6.69
C ASP A 302 12.70 -8.45 7.41
N SER A 303 12.26 -7.84 8.52
CA SER A 303 11.14 -8.31 9.33
C SER A 303 9.90 -7.43 9.18
N THR A 304 10.08 -6.11 9.11
CA THR A 304 8.99 -5.15 8.93
C THR A 304 9.48 -3.92 8.17
N ASP A 305 8.59 -3.40 7.32
CA ASP A 305 8.79 -2.09 6.70
C ASP A 305 8.46 -0.99 7.72
N PHE A 306 9.14 0.15 7.61
CA PHE A 306 8.87 1.28 8.49
C PHE A 306 9.10 2.62 7.80
N ILE A 307 8.44 3.65 8.32
CA ILE A 307 8.67 5.04 7.96
C ILE A 307 9.55 5.67 9.02
N LEU A 308 10.55 6.43 8.58
CA LEU A 308 11.42 7.23 9.43
C LEU A 308 11.50 8.65 8.85
N CYS A 309 11.06 9.64 9.62
CA CYS A 309 11.26 11.05 9.29
C CYS A 309 12.09 11.71 10.38
N ILE A 310 13.16 12.39 9.98
CA ILE A 310 14.06 13.11 10.86
C ILE A 310 14.14 14.55 10.37
N MET A 311 13.88 15.50 11.26
CA MET A 311 14.11 16.91 11.01
C MET A 311 14.98 17.52 12.11
N THR A 312 15.91 18.39 11.72
CA THR A 312 16.85 19.01 12.65
C THR A 312 16.96 20.51 12.46
N LYS A 313 17.23 21.24 13.54
CA LYS A 313 17.60 22.66 13.50
C LYS A 313 18.60 22.96 14.63
N ASN A 314 19.24 24.13 14.57
CA ASN A 314 20.18 24.57 15.61
C ASN A 314 21.36 23.59 15.84
N THR A 315 21.82 22.93 14.78
CA THR A 315 22.90 21.92 14.83
C THR A 315 24.28 22.56 14.62
N ASN A 316 25.35 21.80 14.92
CA ASN A 316 26.74 22.26 14.80
C ASN A 316 27.35 22.12 13.38
N GLY A 317 26.55 21.70 12.40
CA GLY A 317 26.99 21.50 11.02
C GLY A 317 26.59 20.14 10.44
N ALA A 318 26.63 20.02 9.12
CA ALA A 318 26.06 18.87 8.41
C ALA A 318 26.76 17.52 8.72
N GLU A 319 28.09 17.52 8.87
CA GLU A 319 28.86 16.28 9.04
C GLU A 319 28.53 15.55 10.35
N GLU A 320 28.42 16.29 11.46
CA GLU A 320 28.01 15.71 12.76
C GLU A 320 26.57 15.17 12.69
N VAL A 321 25.67 15.89 12.01
CA VAL A 321 24.27 15.48 11.87
C VAL A 321 24.12 14.21 11.05
N TYR A 322 24.95 13.99 10.03
CA TYR A 322 24.90 12.75 9.24
C TYR A 322 25.24 11.53 10.08
N GLY A 323 26.32 11.59 10.86
CA GLY A 323 26.68 10.52 11.79
C GLY A 323 25.54 10.19 12.77
N ASN A 324 24.94 11.22 13.37
CA ASN A 324 23.82 11.04 14.30
C ASN A 324 22.56 10.47 13.61
N ILE A 325 22.25 10.88 12.37
CA ILE A 325 21.18 10.28 11.55
C ILE A 325 21.48 8.81 11.29
N HIS A 326 22.72 8.46 10.94
CA HIS A 326 23.11 7.07 10.66
C HIS A 326 23.00 6.20 11.89
N GLU A 327 23.49 6.65 13.04
CA GLU A 327 23.40 5.93 14.30
C GLU A 327 21.95 5.71 14.72
N LEU A 328 21.12 6.77 14.64
CA LEU A 328 19.69 6.66 14.94
C LEU A 328 18.99 5.70 13.99
N THR A 329 19.25 5.82 12.69
CA THR A 329 18.65 4.95 11.67
C THR A 329 19.02 3.49 11.91
N LYS A 330 20.30 3.21 12.19
CA LYS A 330 20.77 1.87 12.50
C LYS A 330 20.06 1.29 13.72
N MET A 331 19.94 2.07 14.79
CA MET A 331 19.26 1.65 16.02
C MET A 331 17.79 1.33 15.75
N VAL A 332 17.09 2.18 14.99
CA VAL A 332 15.69 1.95 14.60
C VAL A 332 15.56 0.66 13.78
N TYR A 333 16.43 0.48 12.77
CA TYR A 333 16.43 -0.71 11.93
C TYR A 333 16.66 -1.98 12.73
N ASP A 334 17.75 -2.05 13.51
CA ASP A 334 18.12 -3.23 14.31
C ASP A 334 17.02 -3.58 15.33
N THR A 335 16.32 -2.57 15.86
CA THR A 335 15.25 -2.79 16.83
C THR A 335 13.99 -3.34 16.18
N LEU A 336 13.59 -2.82 15.01
CA LEU A 336 12.40 -3.28 14.29
C LEU A 336 12.62 -4.57 13.50
N ASN A 337 13.87 -4.84 13.10
CA ASN A 337 14.33 -5.96 12.28
C ASN A 337 15.47 -6.76 12.99
N PRO A 338 15.16 -7.43 14.12
CA PRO A 338 16.14 -8.11 14.96
C PRO A 338 16.71 -9.42 14.40
#